data_AF-A0A1H3IE83-F1
#
_entry.id   AF-A0A1H3IE83-F1
#
_cell.length_a   1.000
_cell.length_b   1.000
_cell.length_c   1.000
_cell.angle_alpha   90.00
_cell.angle_beta   90.00
_cell.angle_gamma   90.00
#
_symmetry.space_group_name_H-M   'P 1'
#
loop_
_entity.id
_entity.type
_entity.pdbx_description
1 polymer ?
#
loop_
_entity_poly.entity_id
_entity_poly.type
_entity_poly.pdbx_seq_one_letter_code
_entity_poly.pdbx_strand_id
1 'polypeptide(L)'
;MHPTLRARAHQQLGVFTAAEARAAGYRPDEMRNACSSGRWVRIRRGVYETTTDLAEVVERRGGRHAIDCFATLAFLGRPQTAVSHSSAARLWGWPLRRDLDSAVRLTDPDQWRRGAGYLVNRAPLPSVHRTTRNRLPITSAARTLVDCAREWDLEDAVVAMDAALLRGQTTDGEPGQAGAAARR
;
A
#
# COMPACT_ATOMS: atom_id res chain seq x y z
N MET A 1 10.41 7.93 22.37
CA MET A 1 9.07 7.94 21.73
C MET A 1 8.05 7.55 22.79
N HIS A 2 6.93 8.27 22.89
CA HIS A 2 5.83 7.98 23.82
C HIS A 2 5.31 6.54 23.63
N PRO A 3 4.99 5.76 24.70
CA PRO A 3 4.62 4.35 24.58
C PRO A 3 3.40 4.09 23.68
N THR A 4 2.38 4.94 23.73
CA THR A 4 1.18 4.80 22.87
C THR A 4 1.50 5.00 21.39
N LEU A 5 2.39 5.96 21.07
CA LEU A 5 2.84 6.20 19.70
C LEU A 5 3.69 5.03 19.20
N ARG A 6 4.55 4.47 20.05
CA ARG A 6 5.34 3.27 19.75
C ARG A 6 4.43 2.07 19.43
N ALA A 7 3.40 1.84 20.23
CA ALA A 7 2.44 0.76 20.00
C ALA A 7 1.71 0.94 18.66
N ARG A 8 1.29 2.16 18.31
CA ARG A 8 0.69 2.47 17.01
C ARG A 8 1.65 2.20 15.86
N ALA A 9 2.89 2.68 15.98
CA ALA A 9 3.94 2.45 14.99
C ALA A 9 4.17 0.95 14.76
N HIS A 10 4.31 0.15 15.82
CA HIS A 10 4.43 -1.31 15.67
C HIS A 10 3.20 -1.95 15.01
N GLN A 11 1.99 -1.41 15.15
CA GLN A 11 0.83 -1.96 14.43
C GLN A 11 0.83 -1.59 12.95
N GLN A 12 1.49 -0.49 12.58
CA GLN A 12 1.49 0.15 11.26
C GLN A 12 2.87 0.08 10.59
N LEU A 13 3.53 -1.09 10.62
CA LEU A 13 4.82 -1.27 9.93
C LEU A 13 5.90 -0.26 10.35
N GLY A 14 6.00 0.07 11.64
CA GLY A 14 6.99 1.01 12.15
C GLY A 14 6.71 2.49 11.88
N VAL A 15 5.63 2.82 11.17
CA VAL A 15 5.27 4.20 10.84
C VAL A 15 4.08 4.72 11.61
N PHE A 16 4.01 6.04 11.77
CA PHE A 16 2.93 6.72 12.45
C PHE A 16 2.64 8.06 11.78
N THR A 17 1.42 8.55 11.97
CA THR A 17 0.96 9.81 11.39
C THR A 17 1.21 11.00 12.33
N ALA A 18 1.23 12.21 11.76
CA ALA A 18 1.25 13.45 12.52
C ALA A 18 0.05 13.55 13.48
N ALA A 19 -1.11 13.03 13.08
CA ALA A 19 -2.31 13.03 13.90
C ALA A 19 -2.12 12.14 15.14
N GLU A 20 -1.53 10.97 14.99
CA GLU A 20 -1.23 10.05 16.10
C GLU A 20 -0.15 10.59 17.02
N ALA A 21 0.88 11.23 16.48
CA ALA A 21 1.88 11.92 17.29
C ALA A 21 1.24 13.00 18.18
N ARG A 22 0.36 13.82 17.61
CA ARG A 22 -0.40 14.83 18.37
C ARG A 22 -1.32 14.21 19.40
N ALA A 23 -2.03 13.13 19.05
CA ALA A 23 -2.88 12.39 19.98
C ALA A 23 -2.07 11.77 21.14
N ALA A 24 -0.80 11.44 20.91
CA ALA A 24 0.14 11.00 21.94
C ALA A 24 0.83 12.15 22.70
N GLY A 25 0.41 13.40 22.48
CA GLY A 25 0.88 14.58 23.22
C GLY A 25 2.00 15.37 22.56
N TYR A 26 2.50 14.98 21.38
CA TYR A 26 3.59 15.71 20.72
C TYR A 26 3.12 17.04 20.13
N ARG A 27 3.84 18.11 20.48
CA ARG A 27 3.66 19.45 19.90
C ARG A 27 4.39 19.57 18.55
N PRO A 28 3.95 20.47 17.65
CA PRO A 28 4.59 20.64 16.34
C PRO A 28 6.09 20.93 16.37
N ASP A 29 6.57 21.67 17.38
CA ASP A 29 7.98 21.96 17.61
C ASP A 29 8.78 20.74 18.06
N GLU A 30 8.21 19.90 18.94
CA GLU A 30 8.83 18.63 19.35
C GLU A 30 8.95 17.66 18.16
N MET A 31 7.92 17.60 17.31
CA MET A 31 7.96 16.81 16.09
C MET A 31 9.05 17.30 15.13
N ARG A 32 9.19 18.62 14.95
CA ARG A 32 10.26 19.22 14.13
C ARG A 32 11.64 18.90 14.69
N ASN A 33 11.82 19.04 16.00
CA ASN A 33 13.06 18.71 16.70
C ASN A 33 13.41 17.22 16.52
N ALA A 34 12.43 16.32 16.67
CA ALA A 34 12.65 14.88 16.45
C ALA A 34 13.11 14.56 15.01
N CYS A 35 12.60 15.30 14.02
CA CYS A 35 13.08 15.19 12.64
C CYS A 35 14.48 15.79 12.44
N SER A 36 14.74 17.00 12.92
CA SER A 36 16.05 17.66 12.75
C SER A 36 17.17 16.94 13.50
N SER A 37 16.85 16.28 14.61
CA SER A 37 17.80 15.47 15.38
C SER A 37 17.98 14.05 14.81
N GLY A 38 17.35 13.70 13.69
CA GLY A 38 17.42 12.37 13.08
C GLY A 38 16.74 11.24 13.87
N ARG A 39 15.98 11.53 14.93
CA ARG A 39 15.23 10.48 15.66
C ARG A 39 14.05 9.98 14.85
N TRP A 40 13.41 10.87 14.10
CA TRP A 40 12.30 10.56 13.21
C TRP A 40 12.69 10.84 11.76
N VAL A 41 12.40 9.90 10.88
CA VAL A 41 12.53 10.07 9.44
C VAL A 41 11.14 10.37 8.88
N ARG A 42 11.05 11.43 8.07
CA ARG A 42 9.80 11.75 7.38
C ARG A 42 9.72 10.95 6.08
N ILE A 43 8.81 9.98 6.03
CA ILE A 43 8.55 9.16 4.84
C ILE A 43 7.69 9.95 3.84
N ARG A 44 6.67 10.64 4.36
CA ARG A 44 5.81 11.52 3.57
C ARG A 44 5.28 12.68 4.38
N ARG A 45 4.60 13.64 3.74
CA ARG A 45 3.92 14.72 4.47
C ARG A 45 2.93 14.13 5.47
N GLY A 46 3.22 14.37 6.75
CA GLY A 46 2.39 13.90 7.85
C GLY A 46 2.57 12.43 8.24
N VAL A 47 3.58 11.73 7.69
CA VAL A 47 3.88 10.33 8.03
C VAL A 47 5.37 10.19 8.32
N TYR A 48 5.65 9.55 9.45
CA TYR A 48 7.00 9.46 10.03
C TYR A 48 7.30 8.02 10.43
N GLU A 49 8.58 7.73 10.52
CA GLU A 49 9.15 6.48 11.00
C GLU A 49 10.21 6.79 12.07
N THR A 50 10.49 5.87 12.99
CA THR A 50 11.66 6.01 13.87
C THR A 50 12.87 5.29 13.29
N THR A 51 14.07 5.85 13.48
CA THR A 51 15.30 5.27 12.96
C THR A 51 15.62 3.89 13.54
N THR A 52 15.23 3.61 14.78
CA THR A 52 15.44 2.32 15.43
C THR A 52 14.57 1.21 14.83
N ASP A 53 13.33 1.54 14.43
CA ASP A 53 12.40 0.54 13.88
C ASP A 53 12.70 0.21 12.40
N LEU A 54 13.46 1.06 11.71
CA LEU A 54 13.67 1.00 10.25
C LEU A 54 14.43 -0.27 9.81
N ALA A 55 15.50 -0.63 10.54
CA ALA A 55 16.26 -1.85 10.27
C ALA A 55 15.43 -3.11 10.56
N GLU A 56 14.66 -3.08 11.65
CA GLU A 56 13.90 -4.22 12.16
C GLU A 56 12.62 -4.52 11.33
N VAL A 57 11.99 -3.48 10.80
CA VAL A 57 10.73 -3.56 10.05
C VAL A 57 10.95 -3.93 8.59
N VAL A 58 11.98 -3.38 7.95
CA VAL A 58 12.31 -3.67 6.54
C VAL A 58 12.56 -5.18 6.35
N GLU A 59 13.18 -5.83 7.33
CA GLU A 59 13.54 -7.25 7.29
C GLU A 59 12.36 -8.20 7.62
N ARG A 60 11.41 -7.78 8.48
CA ARG A 60 10.35 -8.69 9.00
C ARG A 60 8.93 -8.50 8.45
N ARG A 61 8.56 -7.35 7.89
CA ARG A 61 7.12 -6.97 7.79
C ARG A 61 6.59 -6.60 6.41
N GLY A 62 7.25 -7.01 5.34
CA GLY A 62 6.74 -6.82 3.97
C GLY A 62 7.41 -5.71 3.15
N GLY A 63 8.63 -5.33 3.53
CA GLY A 63 9.52 -4.50 2.73
C GLY A 63 9.17 -3.01 2.67
N ARG A 64 10.13 -2.20 2.20
CA ARG A 64 10.01 -0.74 2.04
C ARG A 64 8.74 -0.31 1.29
N HIS A 65 8.32 -1.09 0.31
CA HIS A 65 7.13 -0.80 -0.51
C HIS A 65 5.83 -0.78 0.30
N ALA A 66 5.68 -1.65 1.30
CA ALA A 66 4.50 -1.66 2.16
C ALA A 66 4.41 -0.39 3.02
N ILE A 67 5.56 0.10 3.51
CA ILE A 67 5.67 1.37 4.24
C ILE A 67 5.27 2.53 3.33
N ASP A 68 5.75 2.55 2.08
CA ASP A 68 5.41 3.60 1.12
C ASP A 68 3.91 3.58 0.75
N CYS A 69 3.31 2.39 0.65
CA CYS A 69 1.87 2.23 0.46
C CYS A 69 1.08 2.79 1.64
N PHE A 70 1.45 2.43 2.88
CA PHE A 70 0.82 2.96 4.08
C PHE A 70 0.92 4.49 4.12
N ALA A 71 2.13 5.02 3.96
CA ALA A 71 2.39 6.45 4.00
C ALA A 71 1.62 7.21 2.91
N THR A 72 1.42 6.58 1.74
CA THR A 72 0.59 7.14 0.67
C THR A 72 -0.88 7.19 1.03
N LEU A 73 -1.45 6.09 1.53
CA LEU A 73 -2.85 6.04 1.93
C LEU A 73 -3.15 7.02 3.06
N ALA A 74 -2.30 7.06 4.10
CA ALA A 74 -2.44 7.99 5.21
C ALA A 74 -2.32 9.45 4.76
N PHE A 75 -1.42 9.75 3.83
CA PHE A 75 -1.29 11.09 3.23
C PHE A 75 -2.53 11.51 2.43
N LEU A 76 -3.11 10.58 1.67
CA LEU A 76 -4.32 10.87 0.88
C LEU A 76 -5.56 11.00 1.76
N GLY A 77 -5.65 10.24 2.85
CA GLY A 77 -6.73 10.33 3.83
C GLY A 77 -8.09 9.91 3.28
N ARG A 78 -8.12 8.97 2.32
CA ARG A 78 -9.33 8.53 1.60
C ARG A 78 -9.69 7.08 1.94
N PRO A 79 -10.78 6.83 2.69
CA PRO A 79 -11.17 5.49 3.13
C PRO A 79 -11.49 4.48 2.01
N GLN A 80 -11.89 4.98 0.84
CA GLN A 80 -12.25 4.18 -0.33
C GLN A 80 -11.05 3.83 -1.22
N THR A 81 -9.92 4.51 -1.07
CA THR A 81 -8.71 4.21 -1.85
C THR A 81 -8.10 2.88 -1.38
N ALA A 82 -7.67 2.04 -2.32
CA ALA A 82 -6.97 0.78 -2.03
C ALA A 82 -5.66 0.66 -2.82
N VAL A 83 -4.69 -0.08 -2.27
CA VAL A 83 -3.49 -0.52 -3.00
C VAL A 83 -3.91 -1.44 -4.13
N SER A 84 -3.33 -1.26 -5.33
CA SER A 84 -3.77 -1.96 -6.54
C SER A 84 -2.60 -2.20 -7.51
N HIS A 85 -2.88 -2.86 -8.64
CA HIS A 85 -1.91 -3.11 -9.73
C HIS A 85 -0.57 -3.69 -9.18
N SER A 86 0.57 -3.23 -9.69
CA SER A 86 1.89 -3.73 -9.29
C SER A 86 2.16 -3.61 -7.79
N SER A 87 1.64 -2.58 -7.13
CA SER A 87 1.79 -2.43 -5.67
C SER A 87 1.01 -3.49 -4.91
N ALA A 88 -0.20 -3.82 -5.35
CA ALA A 88 -0.96 -4.91 -4.74
C ALA A 88 -0.32 -6.26 -5.04
N ALA A 89 0.15 -6.49 -6.27
CA ALA A 89 0.86 -7.72 -6.63
C ALA A 89 2.10 -7.97 -5.76
N ARG A 90 2.89 -6.92 -5.46
CA ARG A 90 4.01 -6.97 -4.51
C ARG A 90 3.54 -7.45 -3.13
N LEU A 91 2.43 -6.90 -2.63
CA LEU A 91 1.90 -7.24 -1.32
C LEU A 91 1.22 -8.62 -1.26
N TRP A 92 0.66 -9.10 -2.37
CA TRP A 92 0.22 -10.50 -2.53
C TRP A 92 1.41 -11.48 -2.60
N GLY A 93 2.60 -10.95 -2.87
CA GLY A 93 3.87 -11.66 -2.91
C GLY A 93 4.11 -12.38 -4.23
N TRP A 94 3.45 -11.98 -5.31
CA TRP A 94 3.62 -12.60 -6.62
C TRP A 94 5.01 -12.29 -7.21
N PRO A 95 5.53 -13.16 -8.08
CA PRO A 95 6.74 -12.86 -8.84
C PRO A 95 6.49 -11.62 -9.71
N LEU A 96 7.49 -10.74 -9.75
CA LEU A 96 7.43 -9.47 -10.44
C LEU A 96 8.78 -9.18 -11.08
N ARG A 97 8.76 -8.51 -12.23
CA ARG A 97 10.00 -8.02 -12.83
C ARG A 97 10.68 -7.00 -11.94
N ARG A 98 12.01 -7.03 -11.96
CA ARG A 98 12.85 -6.15 -11.15
C ARG A 98 12.81 -4.69 -11.60
N ASP A 99 12.49 -4.45 -12.87
CA ASP A 99 12.44 -3.14 -13.52
C ASP A 99 11.05 -2.46 -13.43
N LEU A 100 10.07 -3.11 -12.78
CA LEU A 100 8.76 -2.50 -12.57
C LEU A 100 8.88 -1.22 -11.73
N ASP A 101 8.16 -0.19 -12.16
CA ASP A 101 8.07 1.11 -11.48
C ASP A 101 7.91 0.95 -9.95
N SER A 102 8.71 1.70 -9.19
CA SER A 102 8.68 1.72 -7.73
C SER A 102 7.52 2.54 -7.18
N ALA A 103 6.84 3.34 -8.01
CA ALA A 103 5.71 4.16 -7.60
C ALA A 103 4.58 3.34 -6.95
N VAL A 104 3.99 3.91 -5.91
CA VAL A 104 2.82 3.33 -5.26
C VAL A 104 1.61 3.45 -6.18
N ARG A 105 1.00 2.31 -6.53
CA ARG A 105 -0.16 2.20 -7.40
C ARG A 105 -1.42 1.96 -6.56
N LEU A 106 -2.40 2.84 -6.71
CA LEU A 106 -3.67 2.82 -5.98
C LEU A 106 -4.86 2.93 -6.93
N THR A 107 -6.02 2.51 -6.47
CA THR A 107 -7.31 2.74 -7.15
C THR A 107 -8.26 3.45 -6.20
N ASP A 108 -8.96 4.47 -6.69
CA ASP A 108 -10.03 5.19 -6.00
C ASP A 108 -11.27 5.28 -6.93
N PRO A 109 -12.50 5.13 -6.43
CA PRO A 109 -13.69 5.22 -7.26
C PRO A 109 -13.97 6.64 -7.79
N ASP A 110 -13.53 7.67 -7.09
CA ASP A 110 -14.00 9.04 -7.33
C ASP A 110 -12.95 9.93 -7.98
N GLN A 111 -11.66 9.60 -7.84
CA GLN A 111 -10.59 10.49 -8.30
C GLN A 111 -9.45 9.77 -9.03
N TRP A 112 -8.93 10.44 -10.06
CA TRP A 112 -7.61 10.17 -10.61
C TRP A 112 -6.63 11.17 -10.00
N ARG A 113 -5.41 10.71 -9.66
CA ARG A 113 -4.38 11.60 -9.12
C ARG A 113 -2.99 11.04 -9.35
N ARG A 114 -2.06 11.87 -9.80
CA ARG A 114 -0.61 11.57 -9.80
C ARG A 114 0.12 12.49 -8.84
N GLY A 115 1.15 11.99 -8.18
CA GLY A 115 2.09 12.83 -7.45
C GLY A 115 3.43 12.14 -7.25
N ALA A 116 4.31 12.75 -6.47
CA ALA A 116 5.68 12.25 -6.28
C ALA A 116 5.69 10.83 -5.69
N GLY A 117 6.06 9.84 -6.52
CA GLY A 117 6.14 8.43 -6.15
C GLY A 117 4.81 7.69 -6.04
N TYR A 118 3.71 8.21 -6.61
CA TYR A 118 2.44 7.47 -6.62
C TYR A 118 1.50 7.84 -7.78
N LEU A 119 0.62 6.89 -8.11
CA LEU A 119 -0.47 7.04 -9.06
C LEU A 119 -1.75 6.42 -8.48
N VAL A 120 -2.83 7.20 -8.51
CA VAL A 120 -4.19 6.78 -8.18
C VAL A 120 -4.98 6.71 -9.48
N ASN A 121 -5.35 5.49 -9.89
CA ASN A 121 -6.25 5.24 -10.99
C ASN A 121 -7.71 5.44 -10.52
N ARG A 122 -8.53 6.09 -11.36
CA ARG A 122 -9.96 6.21 -11.11
C ARG A 122 -10.70 5.02 -11.71
N ALA A 123 -11.30 4.17 -10.89
CA ALA A 123 -12.11 3.06 -11.37
C ALA A 123 -13.10 2.56 -10.31
N PRO A 124 -14.26 2.00 -10.70
CA PRO A 124 -15.20 1.38 -9.77
C PRO A 124 -14.51 0.35 -8.87
N LEU A 125 -14.74 0.49 -7.57
CA LEU A 125 -14.09 -0.33 -6.55
C LEU A 125 -15.11 -0.83 -5.50
N PRO A 126 -16.07 -1.69 -5.92
CA PRO A 126 -17.05 -2.28 -5.00
C PRO A 126 -16.35 -3.12 -3.91
N SER A 127 -17.05 -3.38 -2.81
CA SER A 127 -16.51 -4.09 -1.65
C SER A 127 -15.91 -5.46 -2.00
N VAL A 128 -16.50 -6.21 -2.94
CA VAL A 128 -15.98 -7.51 -3.44
C VAL A 128 -14.60 -7.40 -4.09
N HIS A 129 -14.25 -6.23 -4.64
CA HIS A 129 -12.95 -5.96 -5.23
C HIS A 129 -11.93 -5.47 -4.19
N ARG A 130 -12.32 -5.34 -2.92
CA ARG A 130 -11.48 -4.85 -1.83
C ARG A 130 -11.32 -5.91 -0.76
N THR A 131 -10.13 -5.98 -0.20
CA THR A 131 -9.84 -6.77 1.00
C THR A 131 -8.81 -6.03 1.84
N THR A 132 -8.38 -6.65 2.94
CA THR A 132 -7.32 -6.12 3.79
C THR A 132 -6.18 -7.13 3.86
N ARG A 133 -4.96 -6.67 3.59
CA ARG A 133 -3.74 -7.48 3.73
C ARG A 133 -2.67 -6.64 4.41
N ASN A 134 -2.00 -7.21 5.43
CA ASN A 134 -1.04 -6.46 6.25
C ASN A 134 -1.60 -5.13 6.78
N ARG A 135 -2.90 -5.11 7.12
CA ARG A 135 -3.68 -3.93 7.56
C ARG A 135 -3.79 -2.80 6.52
N LEU A 136 -3.43 -3.06 5.28
CA LEU A 136 -3.63 -2.13 4.17
C LEU A 136 -4.90 -2.50 3.40
N PRO A 137 -5.77 -1.52 3.07
CA PRO A 137 -6.82 -1.73 2.08
C PRO A 137 -6.16 -2.02 0.73
N ILE A 138 -6.47 -3.17 0.14
CA ILE A 138 -5.87 -3.66 -1.09
C ILE A 138 -6.96 -4.22 -2.00
N THR A 139 -6.74 -4.23 -3.32
CA THR A 139 -7.59 -4.96 -4.25
C THR A 139 -7.57 -6.46 -3.97
N SER A 140 -8.71 -7.14 -4.17
CA SER A 140 -8.76 -8.60 -4.13
C SER A 140 -7.75 -9.21 -5.11
N ALA A 141 -7.36 -10.47 -4.91
CA ALA A 141 -6.41 -11.14 -5.81
C ALA A 141 -6.91 -11.11 -7.26
N ALA A 142 -8.16 -11.53 -7.50
CA ALA A 142 -8.78 -11.49 -8.83
C ALA A 142 -8.75 -10.09 -9.45
N ARG A 143 -9.14 -9.05 -8.68
CA ARG A 143 -9.10 -7.67 -9.19
C ARG A 143 -7.68 -7.22 -9.53
N THR A 144 -6.71 -7.58 -8.69
CA THR A 144 -5.30 -7.22 -8.89
C THR A 144 -4.75 -7.88 -10.16
N LEU A 145 -5.03 -9.17 -10.38
CA LEU A 145 -4.60 -9.88 -11.58
C LEU A 145 -5.16 -9.25 -12.85
N VAL A 146 -6.45 -8.90 -12.85
CA VAL A 146 -7.10 -8.24 -13.99
C VAL A 146 -6.48 -6.86 -14.24
N ASP A 147 -6.29 -6.05 -13.20
CA ASP A 147 -5.68 -4.72 -13.34
C ASP A 147 -4.24 -4.83 -13.86
N CYS A 148 -3.45 -5.81 -13.41
CA CYS A 148 -2.08 -6.04 -13.88
C CYS A 148 -2.05 -6.58 -15.32
N ALA A 149 -2.88 -7.55 -15.66
CA ALA A 149 -2.93 -8.17 -17.00
C ALA A 149 -3.34 -7.19 -18.11
N ARG A 150 -3.95 -6.06 -17.76
CA ARG A 150 -4.26 -4.97 -18.69
C ARG A 150 -3.06 -4.07 -19.01
N GLU A 151 -2.02 -4.11 -18.20
CA GLU A 151 -0.82 -3.26 -18.32
C GLU A 151 0.46 -4.03 -18.60
N TRP A 152 0.53 -5.30 -18.23
CA TRP A 152 1.73 -6.14 -18.37
C TRP A 152 1.71 -6.97 -19.64
N ASP A 153 2.90 -7.40 -20.04
CA ASP A 153 3.07 -8.41 -21.08
C ASP A 153 2.45 -9.75 -20.64
N LEU A 154 2.06 -10.57 -21.61
CA LEU A 154 1.34 -11.82 -21.38
C LEU A 154 2.08 -12.75 -20.42
N GLU A 155 3.40 -12.89 -20.58
CA GLU A 155 4.24 -13.77 -19.76
C GLU A 155 4.20 -13.38 -18.28
N ASP A 156 4.40 -12.09 -17.98
CA ASP A 156 4.37 -11.56 -16.61
C ASP A 156 2.99 -11.75 -15.96
N ALA A 157 1.92 -11.53 -16.74
CA ALA A 157 0.56 -11.73 -16.28
C ALA A 157 0.28 -13.20 -15.94
N VAL A 158 0.70 -14.14 -16.81
CA VAL A 158 0.54 -15.58 -16.58
C VAL A 158 1.33 -16.04 -15.36
N VAL A 159 2.57 -15.59 -15.19
CA VAL A 159 3.40 -15.92 -14.01
C VAL A 159 2.74 -15.46 -12.72
N ALA A 160 2.16 -14.25 -12.70
CA ALA A 160 1.45 -13.75 -11.52
C ALA A 160 0.15 -14.53 -11.25
N MET A 161 -0.61 -14.90 -12.29
CA MET A 161 -1.82 -15.71 -12.18
C MET A 161 -1.52 -17.11 -11.63
N ASP A 162 -0.50 -17.77 -12.18
CA ASP A 162 -0.07 -19.11 -11.74
C ASP A 162 0.36 -19.09 -10.27
N ALA A 163 1.15 -18.07 -9.88
CA ALA A 163 1.54 -17.89 -8.48
C ALA A 163 0.34 -17.63 -7.55
N ALA A 164 -0.71 -16.93 -8.02
CA ALA A 164 -1.92 -16.70 -7.24
C ALA A 164 -2.73 -18.00 -7.06
N LEU A 165 -2.86 -18.79 -8.13
CA LEU A 165 -3.55 -20.09 -8.13
C LEU A 165 -2.84 -21.10 -7.22
N LEU A 166 -1.52 -21.26 -7.38
CA LEU A 166 -0.70 -22.19 -6.58
C LEU A 166 -0.79 -21.88 -5.08
N ARG A 167 -1.02 -20.61 -4.72
CA ARG A 167 -1.13 -20.15 -3.34
C ARG A 167 -2.58 -20.11 -2.81
N GLY A 168 -3.55 -20.59 -3.59
CA GLY A 168 -4.98 -20.58 -3.23
C GLY A 168 -5.52 -19.17 -2.97
N GLN A 169 -4.95 -18.15 -3.60
CA GLN A 169 -5.34 -16.75 -3.38
C GLN A 169 -6.55 -16.33 -4.23
N THR A 170 -6.92 -17.16 -5.19
CA THR A 170 -8.12 -17.05 -6.01
C THR A 170 -8.99 -18.27 -5.72
N THR A 171 -10.31 -18.08 -5.59
CA THR A 171 -11.26 -19.19 -5.59
C THR A 171 -11.44 -19.73 -7.00
N ASP A 172 -11.53 -21.04 -7.16
CA ASP A 172 -11.90 -21.69 -8.42
C ASP A 172 -13.34 -21.27 -8.79
N GLY A 173 -13.46 -20.30 -9.71
CA GLY A 173 -14.69 -19.59 -10.06
C GLY A 173 -14.68 -18.17 -9.46
N GLU A 174 -14.58 -17.07 -10.20
CA GLU A 174 -14.87 -16.79 -11.61
C GLU A 174 -13.94 -15.66 -12.10
N PRO A 175 -13.11 -15.87 -13.14
CA PRO A 175 -12.48 -14.76 -13.86
C PRO A 175 -13.49 -13.93 -14.68
N GLY A 176 -14.73 -14.41 -14.84
CA GLY A 176 -15.73 -13.89 -15.78
C GLY A 176 -16.41 -12.57 -15.41
N GLN A 177 -16.51 -12.21 -14.13
CA GLN A 177 -17.27 -11.01 -13.72
C GLN A 177 -16.45 -9.71 -13.70
N ALA A 178 -15.12 -9.79 -13.64
CA ALA A 178 -14.27 -8.59 -13.61
C ALA A 178 -14.11 -7.90 -14.98
N GLY A 179 -14.33 -8.63 -16.09
CA GLY A 179 -14.18 -8.10 -17.45
C GLY A 179 -15.35 -7.23 -17.94
N ALA A 180 -16.52 -7.30 -17.30
CA ALA A 180 -17.75 -6.66 -17.81
C ALA A 180 -17.92 -5.19 -17.36
N ALA A 181 -17.30 -4.76 -16.26
CA ALA A 181 -17.48 -3.41 -15.71
C ALA A 181 -16.41 -2.39 -16.16
N ALA A 182 -15.40 -2.81 -16.94
CA ALA A 182 -14.23 -2.00 -17.27
C ALA A 182 -14.25 -1.37 -18.67
N ARG A 183 -15.37 -1.47 -19.39
CA ARG A 183 -15.61 -0.74 -20.65
C ARG A 183 -16.67 0.34 -20.42
N ARG A 184 -16.24 1.52 -20.00
CA ARG A 184 -16.86 2.84 -20.25
C ARG A 184 -15.92 3.92 -19.75
#